data_AF-A0A241XRS2-F1
#
_entry.id   AF-A0A241XRS2-F1
#
_cell.length_a   1.000
_cell.length_b   1.000
_cell.length_c   1.000
_cell.angle_alpha   90.00
_cell.angle_beta   90.00
_cell.angle_gamma   90.00
#
_symmetry.space_group_name_H-M   'P 1'
#
loop_
_entity.id
_entity.type
_entity.pdbx_description
1 polymer ?
#
loop_
_entity_poly.entity_id
_entity_poly.type
_entity_poly.pdbx_seq_one_letter_code
_entity_poly.pdbx_strand_id
1 'polypeptide(L)'
;MDEAGIAQDAPSQRRQKAPAGVSRPLPNLLNESDEKSMIVKVSLSADELADMNMSEQEFHDHVVAALDDAQPDLPGFNVEVEITD
;
A
#
# COMPACT_ATOMS: atom_id res chain seq x y z
N MET A 1 -6.70 63.19 -31.87
CA MET A 1 -5.49 63.43 -32.68
C MET A 1 -4.71 62.14 -32.63
N ASP A 2 -5.03 61.35 -33.63
CA ASP A 2 -4.63 59.99 -33.95
C ASP A 2 -3.31 60.04 -34.72
N GLU A 3 -2.36 59.15 -34.43
CA GLU A 3 -1.34 58.70 -35.38
C GLU A 3 -0.69 57.41 -34.82
N ALA A 4 -1.04 56.24 -35.37
CA ALA A 4 -0.19 55.42 -36.27
C ALA A 4 1.25 55.23 -35.75
N GLY A 5 1.83 54.03 -35.63
CA GLY A 5 1.57 52.77 -36.29
C GLY A 5 2.96 52.15 -36.54
N ILE A 6 3.19 50.92 -36.06
CA ILE A 6 4.24 50.00 -36.52
C ILE A 6 3.63 48.60 -36.35
N ALA A 7 3.26 47.85 -37.40
CA ALA A 7 4.14 47.08 -38.29
C ALA A 7 5.21 46.32 -37.48
N GLN A 8 5.46 45.02 -37.61
CA GLN A 8 5.08 43.97 -38.55
C GLN A 8 5.76 42.69 -38.00
N ASP A 9 5.32 41.53 -38.48
CA ASP A 9 6.14 40.33 -38.66
C ASP A 9 6.56 39.50 -37.43
N ALA A 10 5.99 38.29 -37.33
CA ALA A 10 6.54 37.18 -36.55
C ALA A 10 7.86 36.69 -37.18
N PRO A 11 8.72 36.01 -36.40
CA PRO A 11 8.86 34.59 -36.72
C PRO A 11 9.00 33.68 -35.49
N SER A 12 8.23 32.59 -35.55
CA SER A 12 8.67 31.21 -35.35
C SER A 12 9.80 30.89 -34.35
N GLN A 13 9.41 30.07 -33.38
CA GLN A 13 10.17 28.93 -32.85
C GLN A 13 11.49 29.22 -32.11
N ARG A 14 11.41 29.19 -30.77
CA ARG A 14 12.52 28.68 -29.96
C ARG A 14 12.01 27.71 -28.89
N ARG A 15 11.70 26.48 -29.33
CA ARG A 15 11.75 25.29 -28.46
C ARG A 15 13.18 25.12 -27.98
N GLN A 16 13.55 25.69 -26.84
CA GLN A 16 14.74 25.28 -26.08
C GLN A 16 14.38 25.37 -24.59
N LYS A 17 13.91 24.26 -24.02
CA LYS A 17 14.76 23.30 -23.28
C LYS A 17 14.94 23.78 -21.84
N ALA A 18 14.07 23.30 -20.95
CA ALA A 18 14.28 23.39 -19.52
C ALA A 18 15.65 22.82 -19.15
N PRO A 19 16.33 23.42 -18.17
CA PRO A 19 16.91 22.65 -17.09
C PRO A 19 15.97 22.79 -15.91
N ALA A 20 15.19 21.74 -15.66
CA ALA A 20 14.48 21.58 -14.41
C ALA A 20 15.48 21.83 -13.27
N GLY A 21 15.19 22.86 -12.47
CA GLY A 21 15.94 23.17 -11.27
C GLY A 21 16.07 21.94 -10.40
N VAL A 22 17.28 21.73 -9.93
CA VAL A 22 17.73 20.64 -9.08
C VAL A 22 16.88 20.50 -7.81
N SER A 23 16.65 19.23 -7.46
CA SER A 23 16.36 18.72 -6.11
C SER A 23 15.04 19.12 -5.47
N ARG A 24 14.12 18.17 -5.50
CA ARG A 24 13.95 17.29 -4.34
C ARG A 24 13.69 15.85 -4.82
N PRO A 25 14.40 14.84 -4.28
CA PRO A 25 13.97 13.46 -4.46
C PRO A 25 12.54 13.33 -3.93
N LEU A 26 11.80 12.37 -4.50
CA LEU A 26 10.45 12.00 -4.08
C LEU A 26 10.32 12.08 -2.55
N PRO A 27 9.21 12.56 -1.97
CA PRO A 27 8.80 11.96 -0.73
C PRO A 27 8.54 10.50 -1.07
N ASN A 28 9.58 9.71 -0.86
CA ASN A 28 9.53 8.30 -0.62
C ASN A 28 8.71 8.18 0.67
N LEU A 29 7.39 8.33 0.54
CA LEU A 29 6.47 7.67 1.43
C LEU A 29 6.28 6.29 0.80
N LEU A 30 7.34 5.49 0.62
CA LEU A 30 7.66 4.48 1.62
C LEU A 30 6.74 4.65 2.82
N ASN A 31 5.68 3.85 2.82
CA ASN A 31 4.84 3.64 3.95
C ASN A 31 5.75 3.06 5.06
N GLU A 32 6.54 3.92 5.72
CA GLU A 32 7.40 3.64 6.88
C GLU A 32 6.54 3.47 8.14
N SER A 33 5.42 2.77 7.95
CA SER A 33 4.58 2.16 8.99
C SER A 33 4.03 0.83 8.46
N ASP A 34 4.77 0.13 7.60
CA ASP A 34 4.84 -1.32 7.71
C ASP A 34 5.64 -1.61 8.99
N GLU A 35 5.05 -1.30 10.15
CA GLU A 35 5.57 -1.71 11.45
C GLU A 35 5.37 -3.21 11.58
N LYS A 36 5.98 -3.98 10.68
CA LYS A 36 6.21 -5.41 10.78
C LYS A 36 4.98 -6.18 11.25
N SER A 37 3.79 -5.85 10.73
CA SER A 37 2.62 -6.68 10.96
C SER A 37 2.80 -7.96 10.18
N MET A 38 3.29 -8.99 10.86
CA MET A 38 3.49 -10.29 10.24
C MET A 38 2.11 -10.84 9.90
N ILE A 39 1.82 -10.96 8.60
CA ILE A 39 0.57 -11.55 8.14
C ILE A 39 0.73 -13.06 8.19
N VAL A 40 -0.02 -13.70 9.08
CA VAL A 40 -0.07 -15.15 9.21
C VAL A 40 -1.29 -15.61 8.42
N LYS A 41 -1.03 -16.12 7.20
CA LYS A 41 -2.06 -16.75 6.38
C LYS A 41 -2.23 -18.21 6.83
N VAL A 42 -3.44 -18.56 7.26
CA VAL A 42 -3.81 -19.93 7.61
C VAL A 42 -4.85 -20.41 6.61
N SER A 43 -4.46 -21.36 5.77
CA SER A 43 -5.36 -21.99 4.81
C SER A 43 -5.86 -23.31 5.38
N LEU A 44 -7.18 -23.52 5.37
CA LEU A 44 -7.82 -24.75 5.83
C LEU A 44 -9.05 -25.06 4.99
N SER A 45 -9.47 -26.33 5.01
CA SER A 45 -10.64 -26.76 4.25
C SER A 45 -11.93 -26.59 5.05
N ALA A 46 -13.07 -26.38 4.39
CA ALA A 46 -14.36 -26.30 5.08
C ALA A 46 -14.65 -27.57 5.94
N ASP A 47 -14.24 -28.74 5.48
CA ASP A 47 -14.30 -29.99 6.24
C ASP A 47 -13.44 -29.97 7.52
N GLU A 48 -12.26 -29.35 7.49
CA GLU A 48 -11.40 -29.23 8.68
C GLU A 48 -12.05 -28.31 9.72
N LEU A 49 -12.64 -27.19 9.28
CA LEU A 49 -13.38 -26.30 10.16
C LEU A 49 -14.60 -27.01 10.80
N ALA A 50 -15.30 -27.82 10.00
CA ALA A 50 -16.45 -28.59 10.44
C ALA A 50 -16.05 -29.72 11.42
N ASP A 51 -14.92 -30.38 11.20
CA ASP A 51 -14.37 -31.42 12.09
C ASP A 51 -14.04 -30.84 13.47
N MET A 52 -13.48 -29.62 13.51
CA MET A 52 -13.20 -28.88 14.74
C MET A 52 -14.46 -28.41 15.47
N ASN A 53 -15.65 -28.50 14.85
CA ASN A 53 -16.91 -28.01 15.39
C ASN A 53 -16.88 -26.52 15.77
N MET A 54 -16.07 -25.73 15.06
CA MET A 54 -15.86 -24.32 15.32
C MET A 54 -16.34 -23.48 14.12
N SER A 55 -16.65 -22.21 14.37
CA SER A 55 -16.92 -21.24 13.30
C SER A 55 -15.61 -20.64 12.81
N GLU A 56 -15.57 -20.07 11.60
CA GLU A 56 -14.38 -19.40 11.05
C GLU A 56 -13.83 -18.34 12.00
N GLN A 57 -14.73 -17.57 12.64
CA GLN A 57 -14.37 -16.57 13.62
C GLN A 57 -13.81 -17.15 14.93
N GLU A 58 -14.35 -18.28 15.39
CA GLU A 58 -13.82 -19.00 16.56
C GLU A 58 -12.44 -19.58 16.27
N PHE A 59 -12.24 -20.10 15.06
CA PHE A 59 -10.95 -20.57 14.60
C PHE A 59 -9.93 -19.42 14.48
N HIS A 60 -10.35 -18.28 13.94
CA HIS A 60 -9.50 -17.07 13.86
C HIS A 60 -9.03 -16.63 15.25
N ASP A 61 -9.95 -16.51 16.22
CA ASP A 61 -9.62 -16.14 17.60
C ASP A 61 -8.69 -17.18 18.25
N HIS A 62 -8.94 -18.47 18.01
CA HIS A 62 -8.09 -19.56 18.49
C HIS A 62 -6.66 -19.47 17.93
N VAL A 63 -6.51 -19.20 16.63
CA VAL A 63 -5.20 -19.02 15.98
C VAL A 63 -4.50 -17.77 16.51
N VAL A 64 -5.23 -16.67 16.69
CA VAL A 64 -4.68 -15.44 17.26
C VAL A 64 -4.16 -15.69 18.68
N ALA A 65 -4.96 -16.33 19.54
CA ALA A 65 -4.56 -16.66 20.90
C ALA A 65 -3.36 -17.62 20.95
N ALA A 66 -3.31 -18.61 20.06
CA ALA A 66 -2.19 -19.54 19.97
C ALA A 66 -0.89 -18.86 19.49
N LEU A 67 -0.99 -17.90 18.56
CA LEU A 67 0.15 -17.12 18.08
C LEU A 67 0.66 -16.12 19.13
N ASP A 68 -0.26 -15.51 19.89
CA ASP A 68 0.08 -14.62 21.02
C ASP A 68 0.85 -15.38 22.11
N ASP A 69 0.38 -16.58 22.49
CA ASP A 69 1.04 -17.43 23.48
C ASP A 69 2.42 -17.93 22.99
N ALA A 70 2.49 -18.37 21.72
CA ALA A 70 3.73 -18.90 21.16
C ALA A 70 4.78 -17.82 20.89
N GLN A 71 4.36 -16.60 20.53
CA GLN A 71 5.24 -15.52 20.09
C GLN A 71 4.78 -14.14 20.63
N PRO A 72 4.84 -13.90 21.95
CA PRO A 72 4.38 -12.65 22.56
C PRO A 72 5.22 -11.42 22.20
N ASP A 73 6.41 -11.62 21.61
CA ASP A 73 7.34 -10.58 21.19
C ASP A 73 7.17 -10.17 19.71
N LEU A 74 6.17 -10.72 19.01
CA LEU A 74 5.91 -10.33 17.63
C LEU A 74 5.23 -8.95 17.58
N PRO A 75 5.74 -8.02 16.75
CA PRO A 75 5.00 -6.81 16.43
C PRO A 75 3.67 -7.20 15.79
N GLY A 76 2.58 -6.55 16.24
CA GLY A 76 1.19 -6.96 16.06
C GLY A 76 0.91 -7.70 14.76
N PHE A 77 0.52 -8.97 14.88
CA PHE A 77 0.29 -9.86 13.75
C PHE A 77 -1.17 -9.77 13.27
N ASN A 78 -1.37 -9.94 11.98
CA ASN A 78 -2.69 -10.00 11.36
C ASN A 78 -2.92 -11.43 10.88
N VAL A 79 -3.94 -12.10 11.42
CA VAL A 79 -4.30 -13.45 10.99
C VAL A 79 -5.31 -13.34 9.85
N GLU A 80 -5.00 -13.95 8.72
CA GLU A 80 -5.92 -14.13 7.59
C GLU A 80 -6.26 -15.62 7.47
N VAL A 81 -7.51 -15.97 7.73
CA VAL A 81 -8.03 -17.33 7.52
C VAL A 81 -8.58 -17.42 6.11
N GLU A 82 -8.08 -18.37 5.33
CA GLU A 82 -8.51 -18.64 3.95
C GLU A 82 -9.14 -20.04 3.90
N ILE A 83 -10.46 -20.10 3.71
CA ILE A 83 -11.16 -21.37 3.58
C ILE A 83 -11.15 -21.81 2.11
N THR A 84 -10.57 -22.97 1.85
CA THR A 84 -10.54 -23.61 0.53
C THR A 84 -11.56 -24.76 0.45
N ASP A 85 -12.16 -24.94 -0.72
CA ASP A 85 -13.08 -26.05 -1.04
C ASP A 85 -12.32 -27.32 -1.43
#